data_AF-A0A9D5AXI6-F1
#
_entry.id   AF-A0A9D5AXI6-F1
#
_cell.length_a   1.000
_cell.length_b   1.000
_cell.length_c   1.000
_cell.angle_alpha   90.00
_cell.angle_beta   90.00
_cell.angle_gamma   90.00
#
_symmetry.space_group_name_H-M   'P 1'
#
loop_
_entity.id
_entity.type
_entity.pdbx_description
1 polymer ?
#
loop_
_entity_poly.entity_id
_entity_poly.type
_entity_poly.pdbx_seq_one_letter_code
_entity_poly.pdbx_strand_id
1 'polypeptide(L)'
;CHDFPYKSSCNARNGSFSYTCCYNILSTNSYKALVLPPSINSLQNRRTHCTPNQQPLLFRSYYKLSALLKMTSDRTKVVQFQPHTMFINRVGCSLCLQQSDTQSVVWIHPTDPPKPFEWQSSAKVELLKLRIDGYKWSTPFRVGYEGIMHISLEKDVGDETMQLRVAVRSGAKRSRFEVVFRLNSLSSPYRGENRSMFLPIRFRQADGIGDSWQLLLPNSVASFLWEDLGRRCLLELLVDGTDQMKSLKYDIDEISDHTPVHVAEGPTRALRVTIVKEEKTNVVRISDWMPETEPIGVMSRRHSSSVNDSQKQQLMSDTDFEFHINVDLAEFGVSIVDHTPEEILYLSVQNLVLAYSTGSGSGISRFKLKMCGLQVDNQL
;
A
#
# COMPACT_ATOMS: atom_id res chain seq x y z
N CYS A 1 -55.03 12.08 -23.92
CA CYS A 1 -54.67 13.33 -24.62
C CYS A 1 -53.35 13.88 -24.09
N HIS A 2 -52.22 13.31 -24.49
CA HIS A 2 -51.20 13.95 -25.33
C HIS A 2 -49.97 13.03 -25.36
N ASP A 3 -49.58 12.71 -26.58
CA ASP A 3 -48.55 11.78 -27.00
C ASP A 3 -47.21 12.51 -27.23
N PHE A 4 -46.12 11.84 -26.79
CA PHE A 4 -44.76 11.72 -27.37
C PHE A 4 -43.91 12.97 -27.75
N PRO A 5 -42.61 12.83 -28.12
CA PRO A 5 -41.53 12.01 -27.54
C PRO A 5 -40.20 12.80 -27.37
N TYR A 6 -39.27 12.32 -26.55
CA TYR A 6 -37.83 12.45 -26.87
C TYR A 6 -37.13 11.12 -26.63
N LYS A 7 -36.76 10.47 -27.73
CA LYS A 7 -35.74 9.42 -27.77
C LYS A 7 -34.38 10.09 -27.64
N SER A 8 -33.58 9.67 -26.67
CA SER A 8 -32.13 9.71 -26.76
C SER A 8 -31.61 8.30 -26.51
N SER A 9 -31.29 7.62 -27.60
CA SER A 9 -30.47 6.42 -27.60
C SER A 9 -29.05 6.83 -27.20
N CYS A 10 -28.55 6.28 -26.09
CA CYS A 10 -27.13 6.20 -25.80
C CYS A 10 -26.80 4.73 -25.51
N ASN A 11 -26.28 4.06 -26.53
CA ASN A 11 -25.54 2.82 -26.37
C ASN A 11 -24.21 3.16 -25.69
N ALA A 12 -24.10 2.90 -24.40
CA ALA A 12 -22.83 2.95 -23.67
C ALA A 12 -22.55 1.56 -23.10
N ARG A 13 -21.67 0.82 -23.80
CA ARG A 13 -20.95 -0.33 -23.26
C ARG A 13 -20.07 0.15 -22.10
N ASN A 14 -19.96 -0.70 -21.08
CA ASN A 14 -19.06 -0.59 -19.93
C ASN A 14 -19.22 0.70 -19.08
N GLY A 15 -20.24 0.71 -18.23
CA GLY A 15 -20.32 1.60 -17.08
C GLY A 15 -20.52 0.77 -15.80
N SER A 16 -19.50 0.70 -14.95
CA SER A 16 -19.64 0.22 -13.59
C SER A 16 -20.48 1.23 -12.79
N PHE A 17 -21.74 0.91 -12.54
CA PHE A 17 -22.50 1.58 -11.48
C PHE A 17 -22.40 0.72 -10.22
N SER A 18 -21.54 1.16 -9.29
CA SER A 18 -21.50 0.65 -7.92
C SER A 18 -22.65 1.28 -7.15
N TYR A 19 -23.70 0.49 -6.86
CA TYR A 19 -24.59 0.80 -5.75
C TYR A 19 -23.85 0.49 -4.45
N THR A 20 -23.34 1.53 -3.81
CA THR A 20 -22.78 1.46 -2.47
C THR A 20 -23.92 1.23 -1.49
N CYS A 21 -24.13 -0.03 -1.09
CA CYS A 21 -24.80 -0.32 0.16
C CYS A 21 -23.75 -0.20 1.27
N CYS A 22 -23.77 0.94 1.96
CA CYS A 22 -22.93 1.23 3.10
C CYS A 22 -23.24 0.25 4.23
N TYR A 23 -22.42 -0.80 4.37
CA TYR A 23 -22.08 -1.24 5.71
C TYR A 23 -20.97 -0.33 6.20
N ASN A 24 -21.23 0.37 7.31
CA ASN A 24 -20.24 1.06 8.12
C ASN A 24 -19.20 0.03 8.62
N ILE A 25 -18.27 -0.33 7.75
CA ILE A 25 -16.88 -0.50 8.16
C ILE A 25 -16.35 0.93 8.09
N LEU A 26 -16.27 1.57 9.27
CA LEU A 26 -15.50 2.79 9.44
C LEU A 26 -14.21 2.65 8.63
N SER A 27 -14.07 3.52 7.63
CA SER A 27 -12.84 3.69 6.90
C SER A 27 -11.81 4.30 7.84
N THR A 28 -11.16 3.43 8.60
CA THR A 28 -9.80 3.63 9.04
C THR A 28 -9.07 2.36 8.65
N ASN A 29 -8.03 2.49 7.81
CA ASN A 29 -7.09 1.45 7.38
C ASN A 29 -6.97 0.24 8.33
N SER A 30 -7.89 -0.73 8.23
CA SER A 30 -7.90 -1.91 9.08
C SER A 30 -8.33 -3.13 8.29
N TYR A 31 -7.32 -3.81 7.73
CA TYR A 31 -7.45 -5.14 7.17
C TYR A 31 -7.73 -6.11 8.33
N LYS A 32 -8.89 -6.77 8.36
CA LYS A 32 -9.13 -7.87 9.30
C LYS A 32 -8.51 -9.15 8.75
N ALA A 33 -7.51 -9.67 9.47
CA ALA A 33 -6.95 -10.99 9.22
C ALA A 33 -8.02 -12.07 9.41
N LEU A 34 -8.17 -12.96 8.42
CA LEU A 34 -8.85 -14.24 8.60
C LEU A 34 -7.89 -15.14 9.38
N VAL A 35 -8.17 -15.33 10.67
CA VAL A 35 -7.38 -16.25 11.50
C VAL A 35 -7.95 -17.66 11.33
N LEU A 36 -7.24 -18.50 10.59
CA LEU A 36 -7.48 -19.95 10.59
C LEU A 36 -6.75 -20.55 11.80
N PRO A 37 -7.42 -21.32 12.68
CA PRO A 37 -6.75 -22.03 13.75
C PRO A 37 -5.81 -23.12 13.18
N PRO A 38 -4.70 -23.46 13.87
CA PRO A 38 -3.89 -24.61 13.52
C PRO A 38 -4.73 -25.89 13.63
N SER A 39 -4.44 -26.82 12.71
CA SER A 39 -5.08 -28.14 12.55
C SER A 39 -5.49 -28.81 13.86
N ILE A 40 -6.77 -29.19 13.96
CA ILE A 40 -7.33 -30.01 15.03
C ILE A 40 -6.76 -31.42 14.90
N ASN A 41 -5.58 -31.66 15.46
CA ASN A 41 -5.11 -33.00 15.76
C ASN A 41 -4.32 -32.92 17.07
N SER A 42 -4.84 -33.59 18.11
CA SER A 42 -4.32 -33.75 19.49
C SER A 42 -4.93 -32.85 20.58
N LEU A 43 -6.20 -33.10 20.91
CA LEU A 43 -6.68 -32.88 22.29
C LEU A 43 -6.33 -34.11 23.14
N GLN A 44 -5.12 -34.14 23.69
CA GLN A 44 -4.86 -34.96 24.88
C GLN A 44 -5.16 -34.12 26.13
N ASN A 45 -6.10 -34.62 26.92
CA ASN A 45 -6.50 -34.10 28.23
C ASN A 45 -5.27 -33.80 29.12
N ARG A 46 -4.95 -32.52 29.33
CA ARG A 46 -4.22 -32.06 30.51
C ARG A 46 -5.06 -31.02 31.23
N ARG A 47 -5.60 -31.40 32.39
CA ARG A 47 -6.08 -30.44 33.39
C ARG A 47 -4.86 -29.67 33.90
N THR A 48 -4.79 -28.39 33.63
CA THR A 48 -3.92 -27.46 34.33
C THR A 48 -4.78 -26.56 35.22
N HIS A 49 -4.46 -26.54 36.52
CA HIS A 49 -5.02 -25.61 37.49
C HIS A 49 -4.68 -24.17 37.09
N CYS A 50 -5.68 -23.33 36.88
CA CYS A 50 -5.51 -21.90 36.62
C CYS A 50 -5.35 -21.13 37.94
N THR A 51 -4.25 -20.39 38.09
CA THR A 51 -4.13 -19.28 39.05
C THR A 51 -4.60 -17.97 38.38
N PRO A 52 -5.18 -16.99 39.10
CA PRO A 52 -5.99 -15.95 38.47
C PRO A 52 -5.24 -14.75 37.85
N ASN A 53 -3.90 -14.72 37.83
CA ASN A 53 -3.14 -13.49 37.54
C ASN A 53 -2.11 -13.59 36.41
N GLN A 54 -2.31 -14.46 35.43
CA GLN A 54 -1.56 -14.40 34.17
C GLN A 54 -2.54 -14.28 33.01
N GLN A 55 -2.63 -13.08 32.42
CA GLN A 55 -3.22 -12.93 31.09
C GLN A 55 -2.34 -13.74 30.11
N PRO A 56 -2.87 -14.78 29.45
CA PRO A 56 -2.11 -15.44 28.41
C PRO A 56 -2.01 -14.47 27.22
N LEU A 57 -0.80 -13.97 26.95
CA LEU A 57 -0.48 -13.36 25.67
C LEU A 57 -0.62 -14.45 24.61
N LEU A 58 -1.79 -14.55 24.00
CA LEU A 58 -2.02 -15.38 22.82
C LEU A 58 -1.14 -14.83 21.69
N PHE A 59 0.02 -15.45 21.48
CA PHE A 59 0.79 -15.29 20.25
C PHE A 59 -0.07 -15.81 19.09
N ARG A 60 -0.86 -14.92 18.50
CA ARG A 60 -1.79 -15.27 17.43
C ARG A 60 -1.12 -14.95 16.10
N SER A 61 -0.52 -15.97 15.50
CA SER A 61 -0.07 -15.88 14.13
C SER A 61 -1.26 -15.94 13.15
N TYR A 62 -1.08 -15.41 11.95
CA TYR A 62 -2.11 -15.42 10.91
C TYR A 62 -1.51 -15.37 9.51
N TYR A 63 -2.29 -15.87 8.55
CA TYR A 63 -2.01 -15.73 7.14
C TYR A 63 -2.93 -14.67 6.55
N LYS A 64 -2.39 -13.82 5.67
CA LYS A 64 -3.20 -12.90 4.90
C LYS A 64 -3.81 -13.61 3.71
N LEU A 65 -5.11 -13.47 3.55
CA LEU A 65 -5.85 -13.95 2.39
C LEU A 65 -6.37 -12.77 1.58
N SER A 66 -6.65 -13.03 0.30
CA SER A 66 -7.40 -12.16 -0.58
C SER A 66 -8.59 -12.94 -1.14
N ALA A 67 -9.70 -12.25 -1.33
CA ALA A 67 -10.92 -12.80 -1.90
C ALA A 67 -11.04 -12.31 -3.35
N LEU A 68 -11.27 -13.24 -4.27
CA LEU A 68 -11.55 -12.98 -5.67
C LEU A 68 -13.00 -13.38 -5.95
N LEU A 69 -13.78 -12.43 -6.43
CA LEU A 69 -15.15 -12.68 -6.87
C LEU A 69 -15.13 -13.22 -8.30
N LYS A 70 -15.51 -14.48 -8.46
CA LYS A 70 -15.79 -15.09 -9.76
C LYS A 70 -17.29 -15.07 -9.98
N MET A 71 -17.72 -14.32 -10.99
CA MET A 71 -19.10 -14.36 -11.45
C MET A 71 -19.29 -15.64 -12.25
N THR A 72 -20.10 -16.57 -11.74
CA THR A 72 -20.47 -17.80 -12.44
C THR A 72 -21.90 -17.74 -12.98
N SER A 73 -22.78 -16.99 -12.32
CA SER A 73 -24.10 -16.60 -12.84
C SER A 73 -24.60 -15.31 -12.17
N ASP A 74 -25.74 -14.78 -12.61
CA ASP A 74 -26.37 -13.61 -12.00
C ASP A 74 -26.86 -13.86 -10.56
N ARG A 75 -27.13 -15.12 -10.22
CA ARG A 75 -27.64 -15.52 -8.88
C ARG A 75 -26.56 -16.10 -7.97
N THR A 76 -25.56 -16.76 -8.53
CA THR A 76 -24.50 -17.43 -7.77
C THR A 76 -23.19 -16.69 -7.95
N LYS A 77 -22.65 -16.23 -6.82
CA LYS A 77 -21.35 -15.57 -6.75
C LYS A 77 -20.36 -16.50 -6.07
N VAL A 78 -19.27 -16.84 -6.76
CA VAL A 78 -18.21 -17.66 -6.17
C VAL A 78 -17.14 -16.75 -5.62
N VAL A 79 -16.89 -16.82 -4.32
CA VAL A 79 -15.78 -16.12 -3.67
C VAL A 79 -14.63 -17.10 -3.49
N GLN A 80 -13.58 -16.94 -4.27
CA GLN A 80 -12.37 -17.73 -4.12
C GLN A 80 -11.41 -17.03 -3.16
N PHE A 81 -10.98 -17.73 -2.12
CA PHE A 81 -9.90 -17.28 -1.24
C PHE A 81 -8.56 -17.78 -1.75
N GLN A 82 -7.57 -16.89 -1.73
CA GLN A 82 -6.18 -17.20 -2.09
C GLN A 82 -5.21 -16.45 -1.16
N PRO A 83 -3.96 -16.91 -0.99
CA PRO A 83 -2.94 -16.15 -0.28
C PRO A 83 -2.86 -14.69 -0.77
N HIS A 84 -2.75 -13.74 0.16
CA HIS A 84 -2.62 -12.33 -0.20
C HIS A 84 -1.27 -12.06 -0.87
N THR A 85 -0.19 -12.60 -0.29
CA THR A 85 1.18 -12.40 -0.78
C THR A 85 1.92 -13.72 -0.78
N MET A 86 2.63 -13.99 -1.88
CA MET A 86 3.52 -15.15 -2.02
C MET A 86 4.95 -14.67 -2.31
N PHE A 87 5.91 -15.24 -1.60
CA PHE A 87 7.32 -14.86 -1.68
C PHE A 87 8.08 -15.89 -2.52
N ILE A 88 8.95 -15.39 -3.40
CA ILE A 88 9.68 -16.18 -4.39
C ILE A 88 11.16 -15.78 -4.33
N ASN A 89 12.02 -16.72 -3.98
CA ASN A 89 13.46 -16.50 -3.95
C ASN A 89 14.10 -16.84 -5.31
N ARG A 90 14.70 -15.83 -5.96
CA ARG A 90 15.50 -15.97 -7.19
C ARG A 90 16.89 -15.36 -7.03
N VAL A 91 17.38 -15.21 -5.80
CA VAL A 91 18.71 -14.65 -5.49
C VAL A 91 19.82 -15.67 -5.73
N GLY A 92 19.53 -16.96 -5.57
CA GLY A 92 20.49 -18.06 -5.73
C GLY A 92 21.07 -18.58 -4.39
N CYS A 93 20.79 -17.90 -3.29
CA CYS A 93 21.07 -18.34 -1.92
C CYS A 93 19.82 -18.21 -1.03
N SER A 94 19.82 -18.85 0.14
CA SER A 94 18.71 -18.80 1.09
C SER A 94 18.51 -17.40 1.65
N LEU A 95 17.24 -16.97 1.76
CA LEU A 95 16.84 -15.70 2.35
C LEU A 95 16.12 -15.95 3.67
N CYS A 96 16.36 -15.10 4.65
CA CYS A 96 15.65 -15.09 5.91
C CYS A 96 14.74 -13.87 5.99
N LEU A 97 13.44 -14.07 6.20
CA LEU A 97 12.45 -13.01 6.40
C LEU A 97 11.97 -12.99 7.84
N GLN A 98 11.75 -11.79 8.36
CA GLN A 98 11.22 -11.56 9.71
C GLN A 98 10.20 -10.43 9.68
N GLN A 99 9.10 -10.58 10.43
CA GLN A 99 8.24 -9.43 10.73
C GLN A 99 8.96 -8.54 11.73
N SER A 100 9.03 -7.24 11.44
CA SER A 100 9.66 -6.26 12.33
C SER A 100 9.08 -6.35 13.74
N ASP A 101 9.95 -6.20 14.74
CA ASP A 101 9.63 -6.30 16.17
C ASP A 101 9.16 -7.69 16.65
N THR A 102 9.42 -8.75 15.87
CA THR A 102 9.13 -10.13 16.25
C THR A 102 10.41 -10.96 16.22
N GLN A 103 10.39 -12.13 16.85
CA GLN A 103 11.53 -13.06 16.86
C GLN A 103 11.40 -14.20 15.85
N SER A 104 10.19 -14.44 15.32
CA SER A 104 9.94 -15.51 14.36
C SER A 104 10.58 -15.19 13.01
N VAL A 105 11.31 -16.15 12.46
CA VAL A 105 12.00 -16.05 11.19
C VAL A 105 11.53 -17.13 10.23
N VAL A 106 11.43 -16.79 8.95
CA VAL A 106 11.05 -17.70 7.88
C VAL A 106 12.17 -17.76 6.86
N TRP A 107 12.71 -18.95 6.66
CA TRP A 107 13.65 -19.22 5.59
C TRP A 107 12.92 -19.50 4.28
N ILE A 108 13.44 -18.93 3.19
CA ILE A 108 12.98 -19.15 1.82
C ILE A 108 14.20 -19.55 1.00
N HIS A 109 14.24 -20.81 0.59
CA HIS A 109 15.32 -21.35 -0.22
C HIS A 109 15.07 -21.11 -1.72
N PRO A 110 16.11 -21.05 -2.57
CA PRO A 110 15.93 -20.83 -4.02
C PRO A 110 15.09 -21.90 -4.74
N THR A 111 15.05 -23.11 -4.19
CA THR A 111 14.31 -24.26 -4.73
C THR A 111 12.89 -24.34 -4.19
N ASP A 112 12.52 -23.51 -3.21
CA ASP A 112 11.18 -23.55 -2.63
C ASP A 112 10.13 -23.09 -3.64
N PRO A 113 8.93 -23.70 -3.64
CA PRO A 113 7.79 -23.11 -4.33
C PRO A 113 7.45 -21.76 -3.70
N PRO A 114 6.70 -20.89 -4.41
CA PRO A 114 6.16 -19.66 -3.82
C PRO A 114 5.49 -19.97 -2.48
N LYS A 115 5.83 -19.22 -1.42
CA LYS A 115 5.38 -19.50 -0.05
C LYS A 115 4.71 -18.28 0.57
N PRO A 116 3.60 -18.44 1.31
CA PRO A 116 3.03 -17.33 2.07
C PRO A 116 3.89 -17.02 3.31
N PHE A 117 3.74 -15.81 3.84
CA PHE A 117 4.39 -15.41 5.10
C PHE A 117 3.39 -15.46 6.25
N GLU A 118 3.80 -16.11 7.35
CA GLU A 118 3.02 -16.22 8.58
C GLU A 118 3.31 -15.01 9.48
N TRP A 119 2.36 -14.08 9.51
CA TRP A 119 2.45 -12.89 10.33
C TRP A 119 2.21 -13.23 11.80
N GLN A 120 2.93 -12.60 12.71
CA GLN A 120 2.88 -12.88 14.15
C GLN A 120 2.07 -11.83 14.93
N SER A 121 1.87 -10.63 14.35
CA SER A 121 1.09 -9.57 14.97
C SER A 121 0.44 -8.68 13.93
N SER A 122 -0.79 -8.24 14.20
CA SER A 122 -1.53 -7.26 13.39
C SER A 122 -1.61 -5.88 14.05
N ALA A 123 -1.04 -5.71 15.25
CA ALA A 123 -1.17 -4.49 16.05
C ALA A 123 -0.32 -3.32 15.53
N LYS A 124 0.67 -3.61 14.68
CA LYS A 124 1.62 -2.64 14.13
C LYS A 124 1.61 -2.68 12.61
N VAL A 125 2.17 -1.64 12.01
CA VAL A 125 2.39 -1.62 10.56
C VAL A 125 3.27 -2.80 10.15
N GLU A 126 2.77 -3.56 9.19
CA GLU A 126 3.33 -4.83 8.75
C GLU A 126 4.57 -4.60 7.88
N LEU A 127 5.70 -4.54 8.58
CA LEU A 127 7.03 -4.35 8.00
C LEU A 127 7.82 -5.65 8.03
N LEU A 128 8.55 -5.93 6.97
CA LEU A 128 9.47 -7.06 6.87
C LEU A 128 10.91 -6.57 6.98
N LYS A 129 11.75 -7.41 7.56
CA LYS A 129 13.21 -7.34 7.46
C LYS A 129 13.71 -8.57 6.73
N LEU A 130 14.77 -8.41 5.97
CA LEU A 130 15.41 -9.49 5.22
C LEU A 130 16.86 -9.62 5.68
N ARG A 131 17.36 -10.86 5.72
CA ARG A 131 18.77 -11.18 5.97
C ARG A 131 19.24 -12.30 5.03
N ILE A 132 20.51 -12.27 4.68
CA ILE A 132 21.26 -13.38 4.07
C ILE A 132 22.40 -13.72 5.03
N ASP A 133 22.82 -14.99 5.09
CA ASP A 133 23.96 -15.37 5.93
C ASP A 133 25.23 -14.59 5.56
N GLY A 134 25.93 -14.08 6.58
CA GLY A 134 27.09 -13.20 6.43
C GLY A 134 26.75 -11.72 6.25
N TYR A 135 25.46 -11.35 6.29
CA TYR A 135 24.98 -9.98 6.22
C TYR A 135 24.06 -9.64 7.40
N LYS A 136 24.05 -8.36 7.75
CA LYS A 136 23.15 -7.80 8.76
C LYS A 136 21.71 -7.78 8.25
N TRP A 137 20.77 -7.60 9.18
CA TRP A 137 19.36 -7.36 8.84
C TRP A 137 19.20 -6.07 8.03
N SER A 138 18.34 -6.12 7.01
CA SER A 138 17.97 -4.95 6.23
C SER A 138 17.21 -3.90 7.05
N THR A 139 17.13 -2.69 6.49
CA THR A 139 16.09 -1.73 6.89
C THR A 139 14.68 -2.34 6.66
N PRO A 140 13.68 -1.99 7.48
CA PRO A 140 12.31 -2.49 7.30
C PRO A 140 11.65 -1.97 6.02
N PHE A 141 10.92 -2.83 5.31
CA PHE A 141 10.21 -2.51 4.06
C PHE A 141 8.81 -3.13 3.98
N ARG A 142 7.95 -2.60 3.09
CA ARG A 142 6.58 -3.09 2.84
C ARG A 142 6.45 -3.74 1.46
N VAL A 143 5.54 -4.71 1.37
CA VAL A 143 5.25 -5.45 0.13
C VAL A 143 3.77 -5.37 -0.28
N GLY A 144 3.05 -4.38 0.24
CA GLY A 144 1.61 -4.19 -0.01
C GLY A 144 1.27 -3.44 -1.30
N TYR A 145 2.27 -2.90 -1.98
CA TYR A 145 2.13 -2.08 -3.18
C TYR A 145 2.93 -2.68 -4.32
N GLU A 146 2.36 -2.65 -5.52
CA GLU A 146 3.04 -3.09 -6.74
C GLU A 146 4.17 -2.11 -7.09
N GLY A 147 5.29 -2.66 -7.57
CA GLY A 147 6.45 -1.87 -7.96
C GLY A 147 7.76 -2.61 -7.80
N ILE A 148 8.84 -1.86 -7.92
CA ILE A 148 10.21 -2.35 -7.79
C ILE A 148 10.92 -1.49 -6.74
N MET A 149 11.51 -2.16 -5.74
CA MET A 149 12.41 -1.55 -4.77
C MET A 149 13.73 -2.29 -4.71
N HIS A 150 14.68 -1.72 -3.99
CA HIS A 150 15.95 -2.37 -3.66
C HIS A 150 16.10 -2.51 -2.15
N ILE A 151 16.84 -3.53 -1.74
CA ILE A 151 17.27 -3.74 -0.37
C ILE A 151 18.79 -3.80 -0.37
N SER A 152 19.41 -2.88 0.38
CA SER A 152 20.83 -2.89 0.68
C SER A 152 21.07 -3.77 1.91
N LEU A 153 22.00 -4.71 1.81
CA LEU A 153 22.47 -5.53 2.93
C LEU A 153 23.94 -5.23 3.19
N GLU A 154 24.26 -4.84 4.41
CA GLU A 154 25.63 -4.67 4.86
C GLU A 154 26.21 -6.01 5.31
N LYS A 155 27.47 -6.26 4.93
CA LYS A 155 28.18 -7.44 5.42
C LYS A 155 28.40 -7.36 6.93
N ASP A 156 28.43 -8.51 7.60
CA ASP A 156 28.68 -8.57 9.05
C ASP A 156 30.09 -8.06 9.41
N VAL A 157 31.06 -8.28 8.51
CA VAL A 157 32.45 -7.86 8.65
C VAL A 157 32.93 -7.18 7.37
N GLY A 158 33.38 -5.93 7.49
CA GLY A 158 33.83 -5.08 6.38
C GLY A 158 32.73 -4.15 5.85
N ASP A 159 33.09 -3.35 4.85
CA ASP A 159 32.23 -2.28 4.29
C ASP A 159 31.53 -2.68 2.98
N GLU A 160 31.60 -3.96 2.61
CA GLU A 160 30.93 -4.47 1.43
C GLU A 160 29.40 -4.47 1.61
N THR A 161 28.68 -4.04 0.59
CA THR A 161 27.22 -4.07 0.56
C THR A 161 26.71 -4.92 -0.61
N MET A 162 25.63 -5.64 -0.37
CA MET A 162 24.93 -6.44 -1.37
C MET A 162 23.59 -5.79 -1.69
N GLN A 163 23.29 -5.67 -2.97
CA GLN A 163 22.04 -5.07 -3.45
C GLN A 163 21.10 -6.15 -3.96
N LEU A 164 19.90 -6.21 -3.38
CA LEU A 164 18.81 -7.08 -3.83
C LEU A 164 17.73 -6.25 -4.49
N ARG A 165 17.24 -6.71 -5.64
CA ARG A 165 16.04 -6.17 -6.27
C ARG A 165 14.83 -6.95 -5.79
N VAL A 166 13.80 -6.23 -5.35
CA VAL A 166 12.52 -6.80 -4.95
C VAL A 166 11.43 -6.27 -5.89
N ALA A 167 10.81 -7.19 -6.62
CA ALA A 167 9.68 -6.87 -7.49
C ALA A 167 8.39 -7.38 -6.84
N VAL A 168 7.47 -6.47 -6.52
CA VAL A 168 6.12 -6.79 -6.07
C VAL A 168 5.20 -6.66 -7.27
N ARG A 169 4.58 -7.77 -7.69
CA ARG A 169 3.74 -7.83 -8.90
C ARG A 169 2.31 -8.14 -8.49
N SER A 170 1.34 -7.44 -9.07
CA SER A 170 -0.08 -7.75 -8.85
C SER A 170 -0.63 -8.69 -9.93
N GLY A 171 -1.84 -9.21 -9.72
CA GLY A 171 -2.58 -9.95 -10.77
C GLY A 171 -2.12 -11.40 -11.00
N ALA A 172 -1.38 -12.00 -10.05
CA ALA A 172 -1.00 -13.39 -10.14
C ALA A 172 -2.20 -14.35 -10.00
N LYS A 173 -2.11 -15.54 -10.60
CA LYS A 173 -3.21 -16.53 -10.60
C LYS A 173 -3.48 -17.16 -9.22
N ARG A 174 -2.49 -17.17 -8.33
CA ARG A 174 -2.51 -17.90 -7.05
C ARG A 174 -2.37 -17.00 -5.83
N SER A 175 -2.23 -15.70 -6.03
CA SER A 175 -2.15 -14.72 -4.94
C SER A 175 -2.45 -13.32 -5.46
N ARG A 176 -2.79 -12.38 -4.57
CA ARG A 176 -2.96 -10.98 -4.98
C ARG A 176 -1.63 -10.36 -5.38
N PHE A 177 -0.56 -10.65 -4.62
CA PHE A 177 0.78 -10.14 -4.86
C PHE A 177 1.83 -11.26 -4.87
N GLU A 178 2.74 -11.22 -5.84
CA GLU A 178 3.97 -12.01 -5.84
C GLU A 178 5.18 -11.11 -5.56
N VAL A 179 5.96 -11.46 -4.54
CA VAL A 179 7.18 -10.77 -4.15
C VAL A 179 8.37 -11.60 -4.62
N VAL A 180 9.13 -11.08 -5.58
CA VAL A 180 10.26 -11.79 -6.20
C VAL A 180 11.56 -11.11 -5.82
N PHE A 181 12.43 -11.83 -5.11
CA PHE A 181 13.77 -11.38 -4.74
C PHE A 181 14.79 -11.82 -5.80
N ARG A 182 15.65 -10.91 -6.26
CA ARG A 182 16.74 -11.20 -7.20
C ARG A 182 18.01 -10.46 -6.80
N LEU A 183 19.17 -11.00 -7.17
CA LEU A 183 20.40 -10.22 -7.24
C LEU A 183 20.19 -9.03 -8.19
N ASN A 184 20.69 -7.85 -7.82
CA ASN A 184 20.53 -6.67 -8.65
C ASN A 184 21.37 -6.77 -9.93
N SER A 185 20.74 -7.03 -11.08
CA SER A 185 21.40 -7.25 -12.38
C SER A 185 20.87 -6.37 -13.53
N LEU A 186 19.92 -5.47 -13.25
CA LEU A 186 19.22 -4.69 -14.28
C LEU A 186 19.39 -3.19 -14.05
N SER A 187 19.38 -2.42 -15.14
CA SER A 187 19.40 -0.97 -15.10
C SER A 187 18.18 -0.44 -14.35
N SER A 188 18.40 0.58 -13.52
CA SER A 188 17.32 1.23 -12.80
C SER A 188 16.40 2.00 -13.76
N PRO A 189 15.06 1.99 -13.53
CA PRO A 189 14.15 2.90 -14.22
C PRO A 189 14.34 4.38 -13.82
N TYR A 190 15.15 4.68 -12.80
CA TYR A 190 15.45 6.04 -12.37
C TYR A 190 16.95 6.33 -12.33
N ARG A 191 17.33 7.52 -12.78
CA ARG A 191 18.71 7.97 -12.80
C ARG A 191 18.80 9.43 -12.36
N GLY A 192 19.69 9.73 -11.42
CA GLY A 192 20.05 11.09 -11.04
C GLY A 192 21.32 11.52 -11.77
N GLU A 193 21.30 12.73 -12.33
CA GLU A 193 22.43 13.36 -12.99
C GLU A 193 22.71 14.70 -12.32
N ASN A 194 23.87 14.80 -11.66
CA ASN A 194 24.33 16.06 -11.15
C ASN A 194 25.18 16.74 -12.23
N ARG A 195 24.61 17.75 -12.88
CA ARG A 195 25.26 18.60 -13.88
C ARG A 195 25.68 19.95 -13.28
N SER A 196 25.64 20.10 -11.95
CA SER A 196 26.28 21.23 -11.28
C SER A 196 27.79 21.11 -11.42
N MET A 197 28.45 22.25 -11.61
CA MET A 197 29.91 22.30 -11.70
C MET A 197 30.59 22.09 -10.35
N PHE A 198 29.92 22.40 -9.24
CA PHE A 198 30.58 22.49 -7.92
C PHE A 198 29.78 21.88 -6.78
N LEU A 199 28.46 21.74 -6.91
CA LEU A 199 27.61 21.38 -5.77
C LEU A 199 27.41 19.86 -5.71
N PRO A 200 28.00 19.15 -4.74
CA PRO A 200 27.59 17.78 -4.42
C PRO A 200 26.14 17.78 -3.93
N ILE A 201 25.36 16.80 -4.42
CA ILE A 201 23.95 16.64 -4.08
C ILE A 201 23.78 15.34 -3.31
N ARG A 202 23.06 15.38 -2.20
CA ARG A 202 22.55 14.19 -1.53
C ARG A 202 21.14 13.89 -2.03
N PHE A 203 20.84 12.62 -2.25
CA PHE A 203 19.52 12.17 -2.65
C PHE A 203 19.09 10.90 -1.93
N ARG A 204 17.78 10.73 -1.73
CA ARG A 204 17.16 9.53 -1.16
C ARG A 204 15.68 9.45 -1.49
N GLN A 205 15.03 8.35 -1.13
CA GLN A 205 13.57 8.34 -1.05
C GLN A 205 13.08 9.23 0.10
N ALA A 206 12.06 10.03 -0.15
CA ALA A 206 11.46 10.90 0.86
C ALA A 206 10.99 10.11 2.09
N ASP A 207 11.13 10.75 3.25
CA ASP A 207 10.80 10.18 4.55
C ASP A 207 11.66 8.93 4.89
N GLY A 208 12.86 8.87 4.29
CA GLY A 208 13.89 7.87 4.59
C GLY A 208 14.59 8.07 5.94
N ILE A 209 15.34 7.05 6.36
CA ILE A 209 16.11 7.05 7.62
C ILE A 209 17.35 7.95 7.43
N GLY A 210 17.92 8.48 8.52
CA GLY A 210 19.01 9.45 8.46
C GLY A 210 20.29 8.95 7.78
N ASP A 211 20.51 7.63 7.76
CA ASP A 211 21.62 6.95 7.11
C ASP A 211 21.40 6.64 5.62
N SER A 212 20.21 6.93 5.07
CA SER A 212 19.84 6.52 3.70
C SER A 212 20.24 7.51 2.58
N TRP A 213 20.89 8.62 2.94
CA TRP A 213 21.35 9.61 1.96
C TRP A 213 22.49 9.07 1.09
N GLN A 214 22.29 9.14 -0.22
CA GLN A 214 23.31 8.82 -1.21
C GLN A 214 23.95 10.10 -1.73
N LEU A 215 25.28 10.11 -1.89
CA LEU A 215 26.02 11.26 -2.41
C LEU A 215 26.17 11.18 -3.93
N LEU A 216 25.81 12.25 -4.63
CA LEU A 216 25.97 12.45 -6.05
C LEU A 216 26.94 13.62 -6.29
N LEU A 217 28.18 13.30 -6.62
CA LEU A 217 29.24 14.28 -6.85
C LEU A 217 28.95 15.19 -8.07
N PRO A 218 29.56 16.38 -8.16
CA PRO A 218 29.47 17.22 -9.35
C PRO A 218 29.82 16.47 -10.64
N ASN A 219 29.08 16.72 -11.72
CA ASN A 219 29.25 16.06 -13.03
C ASN A 219 29.20 14.53 -13.00
N SER A 220 28.46 13.95 -12.05
CA SER A 220 28.32 12.50 -11.89
C SER A 220 26.88 12.02 -12.06
N VAL A 221 26.75 10.70 -12.22
CA VAL A 221 25.48 10.03 -12.49
C VAL A 221 25.33 8.84 -11.54
N ALA A 222 24.14 8.66 -10.99
CA ALA A 222 23.81 7.50 -10.18
C ALA A 222 22.44 6.93 -10.55
N SER A 223 22.32 5.60 -10.48
CA SER A 223 21.02 4.94 -10.53
C SER A 223 20.31 5.11 -9.19
N PHE A 224 18.99 5.28 -9.23
CA PHE A 224 18.17 5.40 -8.03
C PHE A 224 17.07 4.33 -8.04
N LEU A 225 16.79 3.69 -6.92
CA LEU A 225 15.66 2.76 -6.77
C LEU A 225 14.95 3.09 -5.47
N TRP A 226 13.64 2.87 -5.41
CA TRP A 226 12.89 2.99 -4.16
C TRP A 226 13.44 2.02 -3.10
N GLU A 227 13.48 2.43 -1.83
CA GLU A 227 13.90 1.59 -0.69
C GLU A 227 12.70 0.84 -0.10
N ASP A 228 11.55 1.52 0.01
CA ASP A 228 10.30 0.97 0.52
C ASP A 228 9.12 1.49 -0.32
N LEU A 229 8.43 0.58 -1.00
CA LEU A 229 7.26 0.92 -1.82
C LEU A 229 6.07 1.46 -1.01
N GLY A 230 6.06 1.26 0.31
CA GLY A 230 5.02 1.83 1.16
C GLY A 230 5.37 3.18 1.79
N ARG A 231 6.55 3.74 1.49
CA ARG A 231 6.85 5.16 1.72
C ARG A 231 6.40 5.98 0.52
N ARG A 232 6.44 7.30 0.64
CA ARG A 232 6.17 8.19 -0.48
C ARG A 232 7.23 7.96 -1.56
N CYS A 233 6.82 7.66 -2.79
CA CYS A 233 7.71 7.53 -3.94
C CYS A 233 8.07 8.93 -4.47
N LEU A 234 8.73 9.72 -3.64
CA LEU A 234 9.27 11.03 -4.00
C LEU A 234 10.79 11.01 -3.81
N LEU A 235 11.53 11.62 -4.72
CA LEU A 235 12.96 11.87 -4.56
C LEU A 235 13.14 13.08 -3.66
N GLU A 236 13.88 12.91 -2.57
CA GLU A 236 14.31 14.01 -1.73
C GLU A 236 15.75 14.37 -2.11
N LEU A 237 15.99 15.65 -2.42
CA LEU A 237 17.29 16.22 -2.80
C LEU A 237 17.73 17.26 -1.78
N LEU A 238 19.03 17.30 -1.50
CA LEU A 238 19.64 18.25 -0.59
C LEU A 238 21.06 18.59 -1.09
N VAL A 239 21.45 19.86 -1.09
CA VAL A 239 22.86 20.21 -1.34
C VAL A 239 23.68 19.80 -0.12
N ASP A 240 24.79 19.10 -0.35
CA ASP A 240 25.62 18.61 0.74
C ASP A 240 26.06 19.75 1.66
N GLY A 241 26.02 19.52 2.98
CA GLY A 241 26.35 20.52 3.99
C GLY A 241 25.27 21.58 4.27
N THR A 242 24.10 21.52 3.62
CA THR A 242 22.95 22.40 3.95
C THR A 242 22.00 21.77 4.98
N ASP A 243 21.18 22.60 5.63
CA ASP A 243 20.15 22.14 6.58
C ASP A 243 19.14 21.21 5.88
N GLN A 244 18.88 20.05 6.48
CA GLN A 244 17.92 19.06 5.99
C GLN A 244 16.51 19.64 5.82
N MET A 245 16.12 20.67 6.58
CA MET A 245 14.85 21.37 6.40
C MET A 245 14.72 22.10 5.06
N LYS A 246 15.84 22.30 4.34
CA LYS A 246 15.90 22.88 2.99
C LYS A 246 15.84 21.81 1.89
N SER A 247 15.56 20.55 2.23
CA SER A 247 15.46 19.50 1.23
C SER A 247 14.26 19.73 0.30
N LEU A 248 14.44 19.37 -0.97
CA LEU A 248 13.46 19.52 -2.03
C LEU A 248 12.92 18.15 -2.39
N LYS A 249 11.60 18.03 -2.56
CA LYS A 249 10.94 16.76 -2.89
C LYS A 249 10.34 16.82 -4.28
N TYR A 250 10.61 15.78 -5.07
CA TYR A 250 10.21 15.70 -6.47
C TYR A 250 9.54 14.36 -6.78
N ASP A 251 8.50 14.40 -7.60
CA ASP A 251 7.91 13.19 -8.18
C ASP A 251 8.67 12.85 -9.48
N ILE A 252 9.49 11.80 -9.45
CA ILE A 252 10.31 11.41 -10.62
C ILE A 252 9.46 10.79 -11.74
N ASP A 253 8.23 10.37 -11.45
CA ASP A 253 7.33 9.82 -12.46
C ASP A 253 6.63 10.94 -13.27
N GLU A 254 6.64 12.18 -12.76
CA GLU A 254 6.11 13.35 -13.44
C GLU A 254 7.20 14.12 -14.22
N ILE A 255 7.13 14.06 -15.56
CA ILE A 255 7.99 14.86 -16.43
C ILE A 255 7.71 16.34 -16.18
N SER A 256 8.71 17.07 -15.73
CA SER A 256 8.53 18.42 -15.22
C SER A 256 9.83 19.22 -15.30
N ASP A 257 9.67 20.54 -15.35
CA ASP A 257 10.78 21.49 -15.37
C ASP A 257 10.56 22.50 -14.23
N HIS A 258 11.26 22.27 -13.13
CA HIS A 258 11.03 23.02 -11.90
C HIS A 258 11.72 24.37 -11.94
N THR A 259 11.06 25.36 -11.34
CA THR A 259 11.62 26.71 -11.19
C THR A 259 12.93 26.65 -10.39
N PRO A 260 13.94 27.45 -10.77
CA PRO A 260 15.21 27.48 -10.06
C PRO A 260 15.05 27.79 -8.57
N VAL A 261 15.75 27.03 -7.72
CA VAL A 261 15.74 27.18 -6.27
C VAL A 261 17.07 27.75 -5.79
N HIS A 262 17.03 28.80 -4.96
CA HIS A 262 18.24 29.38 -4.37
C HIS A 262 18.67 28.53 -3.17
N VAL A 263 19.89 27.99 -3.23
CA VAL A 263 20.32 26.96 -2.28
C VAL A 263 21.29 27.48 -1.21
N ALA A 264 21.77 28.72 -1.33
CA ALA A 264 22.63 29.36 -0.34
C ALA A 264 22.38 30.88 -0.21
N GLU A 265 22.60 31.43 0.99
CA GLU A 265 22.76 32.87 1.21
C GLU A 265 24.18 33.27 0.77
N GLY A 266 24.35 33.49 -0.53
CA GLY A 266 25.63 33.86 -1.13
C GLY A 266 25.50 34.00 -2.65
N PRO A 267 26.54 34.41 -3.38
CA PRO A 267 26.51 34.58 -4.84
C PRO A 267 26.42 33.24 -5.62
N THR A 268 26.03 32.15 -4.96
CA THR A 268 26.00 30.80 -5.52
C THR A 268 24.70 30.55 -6.27
N ARG A 269 24.86 30.07 -7.50
CA ARG A 269 23.85 29.90 -8.55
C ARG A 269 22.67 29.08 -8.05
N ALA A 270 21.45 29.55 -8.31
CA ALA A 270 20.24 28.77 -8.08
C ALA A 270 20.36 27.41 -8.79
N LEU A 271 19.74 26.35 -8.28
CA LEU A 271 19.71 25.06 -8.95
C LEU A 271 18.40 24.91 -9.72
N ARG A 272 18.48 24.44 -10.96
CA ARG A 272 17.32 23.99 -11.74
C ARG A 272 17.26 22.48 -11.70
N VAL A 273 16.09 21.93 -11.36
CA VAL A 273 15.83 20.50 -11.41
C VAL A 273 14.85 20.23 -12.54
N THR A 274 15.23 19.33 -13.45
CA THR A 274 14.41 18.95 -14.60
C THR A 274 14.27 17.44 -14.63
N ILE A 275 13.04 16.96 -14.75
CA ILE A 275 12.69 15.54 -14.81
C ILE A 275 12.27 15.24 -16.22
N VAL A 276 13.01 14.37 -16.88
CA VAL A 276 12.77 14.00 -18.27
C VAL A 276 12.69 12.50 -18.42
N LYS A 277 12.05 12.05 -19.49
CA LYS A 277 12.02 10.65 -19.85
C LYS A 277 12.99 10.37 -20.99
N GLU A 278 13.97 9.51 -20.72
CA GLU A 278 14.93 8.99 -21.71
C GLU A 278 14.66 7.51 -21.91
N GLU A 279 14.08 7.14 -23.07
CA GLU A 279 13.66 5.77 -23.37
C GLU A 279 12.73 5.16 -22.30
N LYS A 280 13.29 4.31 -21.44
CA LYS A 280 12.63 3.58 -20.34
C LYS A 280 13.10 4.06 -18.96
N THR A 281 13.87 5.14 -18.89
CA THR A 281 14.45 5.67 -17.66
C THR A 281 13.95 7.11 -17.45
N ASN A 282 13.45 7.39 -16.26
CA ASN A 282 13.18 8.75 -15.83
C ASN A 282 14.46 9.33 -15.23
N VAL A 283 14.90 10.47 -15.76
CA VAL A 283 16.18 11.08 -15.44
C VAL A 283 15.94 12.41 -14.75
N VAL A 284 16.47 12.54 -13.53
CA VAL A 284 16.47 13.80 -12.76
C VAL A 284 17.79 14.51 -13.03
N ARG A 285 17.73 15.65 -13.72
CA ARG A 285 18.90 16.48 -14.01
C ARG A 285 18.92 17.67 -13.07
N ILE A 286 20.04 17.87 -12.41
CA ILE A 286 20.27 18.96 -11.48
C ILE A 286 21.37 19.83 -12.07
N SER A 287 21.05 21.06 -12.44
CA SER A 287 21.97 21.95 -13.16
C SER A 287 22.07 23.30 -12.46
N ASP A 288 23.25 23.93 -12.58
CA ASP A 288 23.40 25.33 -12.17
C ASP A 288 22.51 26.20 -13.05
N TRP A 289 21.57 26.92 -12.45
CA TRP A 289 20.79 27.94 -13.12
C TRP A 289 21.63 29.19 -13.28
N MET A 290 21.83 29.60 -14.52
CA MET A 290 22.27 30.94 -14.86
C MET A 290 21.08 31.62 -15.54
N PRO A 291 20.71 32.85 -15.15
CA PRO A 291 19.80 33.63 -15.97
C PRO A 291 20.42 33.72 -17.35
N GLU A 292 19.66 33.37 -18.38
CA GLU A 292 20.06 33.62 -19.76
C GLU A 292 20.44 35.11 -19.83
N THR A 293 21.71 35.41 -20.10
CA THR A 293 22.12 36.77 -20.45
C THR A 293 21.53 37.07 -21.81
N GLU A 294 20.24 37.39 -21.84
CA GLU A 294 19.62 37.99 -23.02
C GLU A 294 20.11 39.44 -23.16
N PRO A 295 20.47 39.89 -24.37
CA PRO A 295 20.75 41.29 -24.63
C PRO A 295 19.47 42.11 -24.41
N ILE A 296 19.63 43.22 -23.68
CA ILE A 296 18.61 44.22 -23.35
C ILE A 296 17.70 44.50 -24.57
N GLY A 297 16.40 44.22 -24.44
CA GLY A 297 15.45 44.43 -25.53
C GLY A 297 13.97 44.29 -25.19
N VAL A 298 13.42 45.30 -24.50
CA VAL A 298 12.03 45.81 -24.67
C VAL A 298 10.85 44.97 -24.14
N MET A 299 10.36 45.40 -22.98
CA MET A 299 8.95 45.65 -22.58
C MET A 299 7.85 44.61 -22.93
N SER A 300 7.32 43.94 -21.90
CA SER A 300 5.86 43.77 -21.73
C SER A 300 5.56 43.37 -20.27
N ARG A 301 5.18 44.35 -19.44
CA ARG A 301 3.81 44.66 -18.97
C ARG A 301 3.24 43.60 -18.00
N ARG A 302 3.25 44.01 -16.73
CA ARG A 302 2.48 43.59 -15.54
C ARG A 302 1.19 42.80 -15.83
N HIS A 303 0.81 41.89 -14.95
CA HIS A 303 -0.37 42.06 -14.07
C HIS A 303 -0.34 41.08 -12.89
N SER A 304 -0.40 41.66 -11.69
CA SER A 304 -0.67 41.04 -10.40
C SER A 304 -2.17 40.81 -10.20
N SER A 305 -2.57 39.75 -9.51
CA SER A 305 -3.80 39.75 -8.73
C SER A 305 -3.68 38.84 -7.51
N SER A 306 -3.53 39.49 -6.35
CA SER A 306 -3.83 38.96 -5.02
C SER A 306 -5.32 39.11 -4.73
N VAL A 307 -5.96 38.10 -4.16
CA VAL A 307 -7.15 38.29 -3.29
C VAL A 307 -7.10 37.24 -2.18
N ASN A 308 -6.93 37.73 -0.95
CA ASN A 308 -7.19 37.02 0.30
C ASN A 308 -8.64 37.25 0.74
N ASP A 309 -9.01 36.49 1.78
CA ASP A 309 -10.05 36.79 2.79
C ASP A 309 -11.47 36.33 2.45
N SER A 310 -12.29 35.80 3.36
CA SER A 310 -12.12 35.47 4.78
C SER A 310 -13.28 34.53 5.20
N GLN A 311 -13.02 33.78 6.26
CA GLN A 311 -13.92 33.32 7.32
C GLN A 311 -15.45 33.40 7.07
N LYS A 312 -16.10 32.23 7.14
CA LYS A 312 -17.45 32.11 7.71
C LYS A 312 -17.47 30.96 8.72
N GLN A 313 -17.28 31.33 9.99
CA GLN A 313 -17.90 30.60 11.10
C GLN A 313 -19.40 30.91 11.08
N GLN A 314 -20.24 29.89 11.05
CA GLN A 314 -21.60 30.01 11.54
C GLN A 314 -21.98 28.73 12.28
N LEU A 315 -22.24 28.91 13.56
CA LEU A 315 -22.65 27.91 14.53
C LEU A 315 -24.17 27.68 14.39
N MET A 316 -24.55 26.42 14.62
CA MET A 316 -25.87 25.90 15.02
C MET A 316 -26.95 25.69 13.95
N SER A 317 -27.22 24.42 13.68
CA SER A 317 -28.54 23.83 13.93
C SER A 317 -28.34 22.35 14.25
N ASP A 318 -28.63 21.95 15.50
CA ASP A 318 -28.90 20.55 15.84
C ASP A 318 -30.16 20.16 15.06
N THR A 319 -29.96 19.52 13.91
CA THR A 319 -31.03 18.82 13.21
C THR A 319 -31.12 17.43 13.82
N ASP A 320 -32.23 17.13 14.48
CA ASP A 320 -32.61 15.76 14.83
C ASP A 320 -32.65 14.92 13.55
N PHE A 321 -31.57 14.18 13.27
CA PHE A 321 -31.46 13.32 12.10
C PHE A 321 -32.15 11.99 12.37
N GLU A 322 -33.33 11.80 11.78
CA GLU A 322 -34.01 10.51 11.77
C GLU A 322 -33.48 9.63 10.62
N PHE A 323 -33.01 8.43 10.95
CA PHE A 323 -32.38 7.50 10.01
C PHE A 323 -33.04 6.13 10.11
N HIS A 324 -33.47 5.58 8.96
CA HIS A 324 -34.12 4.29 8.84
C HIS A 324 -33.41 3.42 7.78
N ILE A 325 -32.99 2.22 8.16
CA ILE A 325 -32.52 1.16 7.26
C ILE A 325 -33.52 0.00 7.34
N ASN A 326 -33.96 -0.49 6.19
CA ASN A 326 -34.65 -1.78 6.07
C ASN A 326 -33.93 -2.64 5.02
N VAL A 327 -33.53 -3.85 5.39
CA VAL A 327 -32.96 -4.88 4.51
C VAL A 327 -33.88 -6.08 4.55
N ASP A 328 -34.33 -6.52 3.37
CA ASP A 328 -35.22 -7.67 3.20
C ASP A 328 -34.53 -8.69 2.29
N LEU A 329 -34.29 -9.88 2.82
CA LEU A 329 -33.57 -10.98 2.16
C LEU A 329 -34.47 -12.21 2.17
N ALA A 330 -35.05 -12.52 1.01
CA ALA A 330 -35.95 -13.66 0.83
C ALA A 330 -35.23 -14.99 1.14
N GLU A 331 -34.03 -15.17 0.58
CA GLU A 331 -33.19 -16.34 0.83
C GLU A 331 -31.72 -15.98 0.57
N PHE A 332 -30.84 -16.43 1.46
CA PHE A 332 -29.40 -16.27 1.32
C PHE A 332 -28.70 -17.54 1.78
N GLY A 333 -27.91 -18.16 0.90
CA GLY A 333 -27.12 -19.35 1.19
C GLY A 333 -25.62 -19.09 1.01
N VAL A 334 -24.81 -19.64 1.90
CA VAL A 334 -23.35 -19.66 1.84
C VAL A 334 -22.91 -21.11 1.93
N SER A 335 -22.17 -21.56 0.90
CA SER A 335 -21.51 -22.86 0.90
C SER A 335 -20.01 -22.66 1.01
N ILE A 336 -19.37 -23.37 1.94
CA ILE A 336 -17.92 -23.51 2.03
C ILE A 336 -17.59 -24.80 1.30
N VAL A 337 -16.84 -24.68 0.21
CA VAL A 337 -16.39 -25.81 -0.60
C VAL A 337 -14.88 -25.99 -0.48
N ASP A 338 -14.42 -27.22 -0.68
CA ASP A 338 -13.03 -27.59 -0.63
C ASP A 338 -12.34 -27.42 -2.02
N HIS A 339 -11.09 -27.89 -2.14
CA HIS A 339 -10.34 -27.83 -3.40
C HIS A 339 -10.82 -28.82 -4.49
N THR A 340 -11.58 -29.84 -4.12
CA THR A 340 -12.19 -30.86 -4.97
C THR A 340 -13.71 -30.66 -5.10
N PRO A 341 -14.13 -29.44 -5.47
CA PRO A 341 -15.48 -28.87 -5.27
C PRO A 341 -16.48 -29.57 -4.31
N GLU A 342 -16.04 -30.18 -3.22
CA GLU A 342 -16.90 -30.83 -2.25
C GLU A 342 -17.40 -29.80 -1.24
N GLU A 343 -18.70 -29.78 -0.99
CA GLU A 343 -19.30 -28.92 0.02
C GLU A 343 -18.94 -29.44 1.41
N ILE A 344 -18.34 -28.58 2.23
CA ILE A 344 -17.94 -28.87 3.61
C ILE A 344 -19.05 -28.40 4.57
N LEU A 345 -19.56 -27.20 4.34
CA LEU A 345 -20.52 -26.55 5.22
C LEU A 345 -21.47 -25.68 4.41
N TYR A 346 -22.76 -25.84 4.63
CA TYR A 346 -23.78 -24.98 4.08
C TYR A 346 -24.50 -24.23 5.19
N LEU A 347 -24.62 -22.92 5.05
CA LEU A 347 -25.45 -22.09 5.89
C LEU A 347 -26.48 -21.40 5.01
N SER A 348 -27.75 -21.44 5.41
CA SER A 348 -28.78 -20.63 4.75
C SER A 348 -29.65 -19.91 5.75
N VAL A 349 -30.10 -18.74 5.32
CA VAL A 349 -31.04 -17.89 6.04
C VAL A 349 -32.20 -17.58 5.12
N GLN A 350 -33.40 -17.76 5.63
CA GLN A 350 -34.65 -17.53 4.91
C GLN A 350 -35.46 -16.41 5.57
N ASN A 351 -35.97 -15.52 4.72
CA ASN A 351 -36.79 -14.37 5.08
C ASN A 351 -36.20 -13.55 6.23
N LEU A 352 -34.98 -13.05 6.01
CA LEU A 352 -34.30 -12.16 6.94
C LEU A 352 -34.74 -10.72 6.69
N VAL A 353 -35.41 -10.15 7.68
CA VAL A 353 -35.75 -8.73 7.75
C VAL A 353 -34.90 -8.08 8.83
N LEU A 354 -34.06 -7.12 8.44
CA LEU A 354 -33.28 -6.29 9.33
C LEU A 354 -33.78 -4.84 9.20
N ALA A 355 -34.33 -4.30 10.28
CA ALA A 355 -34.78 -2.92 10.35
C ALA A 355 -34.05 -2.19 11.47
N TYR A 356 -33.39 -1.09 11.17
CA TYR A 356 -32.77 -0.20 12.14
C TYR A 356 -33.33 1.20 11.97
N SER A 357 -33.75 1.83 13.06
CA SER A 357 -34.22 3.20 13.07
C SER A 357 -33.65 3.97 14.26
N THR A 358 -33.24 5.21 14.06
CA THR A 358 -32.71 6.08 15.12
C THR A 358 -33.10 7.54 14.83
N GLY A 359 -33.13 8.39 15.86
CA GLY A 359 -33.40 9.83 15.71
C GLY A 359 -34.86 10.25 15.73
N SER A 360 -35.79 9.36 16.11
CA SER A 360 -37.22 9.68 16.25
C SER A 360 -37.53 10.42 17.57
N GLY A 361 -36.94 11.61 17.80
CA GLY A 361 -37.32 12.58 18.85
C GLY A 361 -37.28 12.14 20.34
N SER A 362 -37.04 10.87 20.65
CA SER A 362 -37.04 10.33 22.01
C SER A 362 -35.69 9.74 22.43
N GLY A 363 -34.65 9.87 21.58
CA GLY A 363 -33.33 9.26 21.80
C GLY A 363 -33.30 7.72 21.72
N ILE A 364 -34.40 7.08 21.30
CA ILE A 364 -34.50 5.62 21.25
C ILE A 364 -34.16 5.13 19.84
N SER A 365 -33.13 4.30 19.74
CA SER A 365 -32.87 3.51 18.53
C SER A 365 -33.67 2.20 18.59
N ARG A 366 -34.34 1.84 17.50
CA ARG A 366 -35.07 0.57 17.38
C ARG A 366 -34.36 -0.32 16.38
N PHE A 367 -34.01 -1.51 16.83
CA PHE A 367 -33.45 -2.58 16.02
C PHE A 367 -34.44 -3.74 15.99
N LYS A 368 -34.81 -4.19 14.79
CA LYS A 368 -35.69 -5.34 14.58
C LYS A 368 -35.01 -6.30 13.63
N LEU A 369 -34.86 -7.52 14.11
CA LEU A 369 -34.36 -8.67 13.36
C LEU A 369 -35.47 -9.71 13.32
N LYS A 370 -35.90 -10.12 12.12
CA LYS A 370 -36.80 -11.25 11.93
C LYS A 370 -36.14 -12.22 10.96
N MET A 371 -36.15 -13.50 11.30
CA MET A 371 -35.60 -14.57 10.47
C MET A 371 -36.56 -15.75 10.55
N CYS A 372 -36.98 -16.30 9.42
CA CYS A 372 -37.92 -17.42 9.39
C CYS A 372 -37.23 -18.78 9.47
N GLY A 373 -36.04 -18.90 8.89
CA GLY A 373 -35.29 -20.14 8.89
C GLY A 373 -33.79 -19.87 8.94
N LEU A 374 -33.09 -20.67 9.74
CA LEU A 374 -31.64 -20.79 9.72
C LEU A 374 -31.32 -22.27 9.56
N GLN A 375 -30.60 -22.61 8.49
CA GLN A 375 -30.07 -23.94 8.30
C GLN A 375 -28.55 -23.87 8.42
N VAL A 376 -27.99 -24.83 9.15
CA VAL A 376 -26.57 -25.09 9.19
C VAL A 376 -26.41 -26.58 8.95
N ASP A 377 -25.80 -26.92 7.83
CA ASP A 377 -25.59 -28.30 7.41
C ASP A 377 -24.09 -28.55 7.27
N ASN A 378 -23.59 -29.49 8.08
CA ASN A 378 -22.21 -29.93 8.04
C ASN A 378 -22.15 -31.22 7.22
N GLN A 379 -21.49 -31.18 6.06
CA GLN A 379 -21.43 -32.30 5.12
C GLN A 379 -20.19 -33.19 5.34
N LEU A 380 -19.44 -32.98 6.44
CA LEU A 380 -18.27 -33.77 6.86
C LEU A 380 -18.63 -35.05 7.60
#